data_AF-A0A847ZR66-F1
#
_entry.id   AF-A0A847ZR66-F1
#
_cell.length_a   1.000
_cell.length_b   1.000
_cell.length_c   1.000
_cell.angle_alpha   90.00
_cell.angle_beta   90.00
_cell.angle_gamma   90.00
#
_symmetry.space_group_name_H-M   'P 1'
#
loop_
_entity.id
_entity.type
_entity.pdbx_description
1 polymer ?
#
loop_
_entity_poly.entity_id
_entity_poly.type
_entity_poly.pdbx_seq_one_letter_code
_entity_poly.pdbx_strand_id
1 'polypeptide(L)'
;AVDIARNLEAPVSEMGLPITIETRTGDTPHSKRQRIRTSPPDILITTPEQISLLVADPAAAHLLRHLRCVIIDELHSIVTSKRGVLLSLALTRVRTHAPTVRMFGLSATVADPDALRAWLAPTGTPPVALVTGAAGAPPSLSILESEERVPWSGHSSRYAVKDIYAAIKRHRMSLIFVNTRSQAELLFKELWDANDDTLPIALHHGSLDVGQRRKVEAAMVANKLKAVVATSTLDLGIDWGDVDLVVQVGAPKGSSRLLQRIGRANHRLDEASTALLVPSNRFEVLECEAALEAVAENAQDSEYPMVMKLDVLAQHIMGRAVASPFHADDLFAEVTSAFTFRHLERAIFDQVLDFVATGGYALKSYERYAKLRPQVDDTWRLSHPRLAQQYRLNIGTIVEEEMLKVRIAKVRTVMGKRVATGGFVLGELEEWFLAQLAVGDTYLFSGQVLRHEGIDEFGALATRAPGRDPRIPSYQGGKFPLSTYLASRVRRILADPSHWQHLPTQVSDWLSTQRWASVLPNENQMLVETFPRA
;
A
#
# COMPACT_ATOMS: atom_id res chain seq x y z
N ALA A 1 -2.99 -0.65 12.07
CA ALA A 1 -4.01 -1.35 12.89
C ALA A 1 -3.44 -1.83 14.22
N VAL A 2 -2.37 -2.64 14.21
CA VAL A 2 -1.69 -3.09 15.43
C VAL A 2 -1.08 -1.90 16.20
N ASP A 3 -0.50 -0.94 15.49
CA ASP A 3 0.17 0.21 16.13
C ASP A 3 -0.81 1.19 16.76
N ILE A 4 -1.92 1.50 16.09
CA ILE A 4 -3.02 2.29 16.68
C ILE A 4 -3.51 1.62 17.97
N ALA A 5 -3.63 0.29 17.98
CA ALA A 5 -4.05 -0.43 19.18
C ALA A 5 -3.04 -0.24 20.31
N ARG A 6 -1.75 -0.42 20.03
CA ARG A 6 -0.67 -0.22 21.01
C ARG A 6 -0.65 1.20 21.57
N ASN A 7 -0.76 2.21 20.71
CA ASN A 7 -0.73 3.63 21.10
C ASN A 7 -1.99 4.05 21.90
N LEU A 8 -3.10 3.33 21.75
CA LEU A 8 -4.30 3.54 22.57
C LEU A 8 -4.28 2.73 23.87
N GLU A 9 -3.69 1.53 23.85
CA GLU A 9 -3.59 0.65 25.03
C GLU A 9 -2.76 1.29 26.14
N ALA A 10 -1.65 1.98 25.81
CA ALA A 10 -0.80 2.65 26.79
C ALA A 10 -1.56 3.70 27.64
N PRO A 11 -2.17 4.75 27.08
CA PRO A 11 -2.89 5.75 27.87
C PRO A 11 -4.13 5.16 28.56
N VAL A 12 -4.84 4.21 27.96
CA VAL A 12 -6.00 3.54 28.59
C VAL A 12 -5.58 2.76 29.83
N SER A 13 -4.48 2.02 29.75
CA SER A 13 -3.91 1.26 30.86
C SER A 13 -3.37 2.19 31.96
N GLU A 14 -2.62 3.23 31.59
CA GLU A 14 -2.08 4.23 32.52
C GLU A 14 -3.18 4.97 33.29
N MET A 15 -4.30 5.29 32.63
CA MET A 15 -5.46 5.95 33.24
C MET A 15 -6.39 4.98 34.00
N GLY A 16 -6.16 3.66 33.92
CA GLY A 16 -7.03 2.65 34.56
C GLY A 16 -8.46 2.60 33.99
N LEU A 17 -8.64 2.94 32.72
CA LEU A 17 -9.97 2.98 32.09
C LEU A 17 -10.45 1.57 31.72
N PRO A 18 -11.72 1.19 32.01
CA PRO A 18 -12.27 -0.12 31.65
C PRO A 18 -12.69 -0.16 30.18
N ILE A 19 -11.77 0.16 29.26
CA ILE A 19 -12.01 0.21 27.81
C ILE A 19 -11.33 -0.97 27.16
N THR A 20 -12.10 -1.77 26.42
CA THR A 20 -11.59 -2.91 25.66
C THR A 20 -11.21 -2.49 24.24
N ILE A 21 -9.98 -2.80 23.84
CA ILE A 21 -9.42 -2.47 22.52
C ILE A 21 -9.05 -3.76 21.81
N GLU A 22 -9.53 -3.95 20.58
CA GLU A 22 -9.10 -5.08 19.77
C GLU A 22 -8.87 -4.74 18.30
N THR A 23 -7.97 -5.50 17.69
CA THR A 23 -7.71 -5.49 16.25
C THR A 23 -8.41 -6.65 15.55
N ARG A 24 -9.02 -6.35 14.39
CA ARG A 24 -9.55 -7.33 13.44
C ARG A 24 -9.02 -7.06 12.03
N THR A 25 -8.06 -7.85 11.63
CA THR A 25 -7.37 -7.84 10.32
C THR A 25 -7.40 -9.24 9.69
N GLY A 26 -6.85 -9.40 8.48
CA GLY A 26 -6.66 -10.70 7.83
C GLY A 26 -5.92 -11.71 8.72
N ASP A 27 -4.92 -11.23 9.48
CA ASP A 27 -4.07 -12.04 10.38
C ASP A 27 -4.74 -12.40 11.72
N THR A 28 -5.96 -11.96 11.97
CA THR A 28 -6.62 -12.20 13.27
C THR A 28 -7.05 -13.67 13.41
N PRO A 29 -6.61 -14.39 14.47
CA PRO A 29 -6.98 -15.79 14.68
C PRO A 29 -8.49 -16.01 14.72
N HIS A 30 -8.93 -17.18 14.28
CA HIS A 30 -10.36 -17.53 14.24
C HIS A 30 -11.05 -17.41 15.61
N SER A 31 -10.38 -17.87 16.69
CA SER A 31 -10.88 -17.75 18.06
C SER A 31 -11.15 -16.30 18.48
N LYS A 32 -10.23 -15.38 18.16
CA LYS A 32 -10.38 -13.95 18.43
C LYS A 32 -11.53 -13.34 17.61
N ARG A 33 -11.68 -13.72 16.34
CA ARG A 33 -12.81 -13.27 15.50
C ARG A 33 -14.16 -13.71 16.06
N GLN A 34 -14.25 -14.94 16.58
CA GLN A 34 -15.47 -15.47 17.21
C GLN A 34 -15.78 -14.76 18.53
N ARG A 35 -14.76 -14.43 19.34
CA ARG A 35 -14.95 -13.60 20.54
C ARG A 35 -15.49 -12.22 20.20
N ILE A 36 -14.86 -11.49 19.28
CA ILE A 36 -15.33 -10.16 18.84
C ILE A 36 -16.78 -10.21 18.35
N ARG A 37 -17.20 -11.33 17.73
CA ARG A 37 -18.58 -11.51 17.28
C ARG A 37 -19.58 -11.70 18.42
N THR A 38 -19.17 -12.32 19.52
CA THR A 38 -20.04 -12.62 20.67
C THR A 38 -20.03 -11.51 21.71
N SER A 39 -18.86 -10.90 21.92
CA SER A 39 -18.61 -9.78 22.82
C SER A 39 -17.75 -8.75 22.08
N PRO A 40 -18.38 -7.80 21.36
CA PRO A 40 -17.67 -6.74 20.66
C PRO A 40 -16.87 -5.86 21.63
N PRO A 41 -15.66 -5.40 21.25
CA PRO A 41 -14.88 -4.47 22.06
C PRO A 41 -15.46 -3.05 21.99
N ASP A 42 -15.05 -2.19 22.92
CA ASP A 42 -15.39 -0.76 22.90
C ASP A 42 -14.73 -0.04 21.72
N ILE A 43 -13.49 -0.42 21.39
CA ILE A 43 -12.73 0.09 20.24
C ILE A 43 -12.30 -1.09 19.37
N LEU A 44 -12.80 -1.11 18.13
CA LEU A 44 -12.40 -2.09 17.11
C LEU A 44 -11.58 -1.41 16.01
N ILE A 45 -10.32 -1.80 15.88
CA ILE A 45 -9.43 -1.30 14.81
C ILE A 45 -9.39 -2.34 13.69
N THR A 46 -9.74 -1.93 12.47
CA THR A 46 -9.97 -2.87 11.38
C THR A 46 -9.59 -2.28 10.01
N THR A 47 -9.78 -3.05 8.93
CA THR A 47 -9.50 -2.63 7.55
C THR A 47 -10.80 -2.56 6.74
N PRO A 48 -10.84 -1.83 5.60
CA PRO A 48 -12.01 -1.75 4.73
C PRO A 48 -12.61 -3.12 4.36
N GLU A 49 -11.75 -4.08 4.01
CA GLU A 49 -12.16 -5.42 3.62
C GLU A 49 -12.81 -6.16 4.79
N GLN A 50 -12.29 -5.97 6.00
CA GLN A 50 -12.87 -6.53 7.22
C GLN A 50 -14.20 -5.86 7.59
N ILE A 51 -14.39 -4.58 7.29
CA ILE A 51 -15.70 -3.92 7.43
C ILE A 51 -16.71 -4.55 6.46
N SER A 52 -16.33 -4.79 5.20
CA SER A 52 -17.19 -5.51 4.24
C SER A 52 -17.58 -6.90 4.75
N LEU A 53 -16.65 -7.64 5.37
CA LEU A 53 -16.94 -8.92 6.03
C LEU A 53 -17.87 -8.79 7.24
N LEU A 54 -17.71 -7.73 8.04
CA LEU A 54 -18.54 -7.46 9.22
C LEU A 54 -19.99 -7.16 8.81
N VAL A 55 -20.21 -6.31 7.80
CA VAL A 55 -21.56 -5.96 7.32
C VAL A 55 -22.20 -7.08 6.49
N ALA A 56 -21.39 -8.02 5.97
CA ALA A 56 -21.86 -9.24 5.32
C ALA A 56 -22.17 -10.37 6.33
N ASP A 57 -21.90 -10.20 7.64
CA ASP A 57 -22.27 -11.20 8.65
C ASP A 57 -23.78 -11.12 8.95
N PRO A 58 -24.51 -12.25 9.02
CA PRO A 58 -25.91 -12.24 9.43
C PRO A 58 -26.17 -11.60 10.80
N ALA A 59 -25.16 -11.54 11.67
CA ALA A 59 -25.23 -10.89 12.99
C ALA A 59 -24.82 -9.40 12.95
N ALA A 60 -24.57 -8.80 11.79
CA ALA A 60 -24.10 -7.42 11.66
C ALA A 60 -24.97 -6.41 12.43
N ALA A 61 -26.29 -6.56 12.38
CA ALA A 61 -27.22 -5.72 13.13
C ALA A 61 -26.94 -5.74 14.65
N HIS A 62 -26.67 -6.92 15.21
CA HIS A 62 -26.33 -7.06 16.63
C HIS A 62 -24.97 -6.42 16.94
N LEU A 63 -23.98 -6.62 16.08
CA LEU A 63 -22.60 -6.14 16.27
C LEU A 63 -22.51 -4.61 16.23
N LEU A 64 -23.29 -3.97 15.35
CA LEU A 64 -23.15 -2.56 15.04
C LEU A 64 -24.18 -1.66 15.73
N ARG A 65 -25.25 -2.22 16.34
CA ARG A 65 -26.36 -1.42 16.92
C ARG A 65 -25.95 -0.34 17.94
N HIS A 66 -24.82 -0.52 18.62
CA HIS A 66 -24.31 0.42 19.63
C HIS A 66 -23.14 1.26 19.13
N LEU A 67 -22.79 1.15 17.84
CA LEU A 67 -21.68 1.90 17.26
C LEU A 67 -22.03 3.39 17.23
N ARG A 68 -21.21 4.20 17.91
CA ARG A 68 -21.39 5.66 17.99
C ARG A 68 -20.42 6.45 17.12
N CYS A 69 -19.32 5.83 16.70
CA CYS A 69 -18.22 6.53 16.03
C CYS A 69 -17.53 5.61 15.02
N VAL A 70 -17.21 6.16 13.85
CA VAL A 70 -16.29 5.59 12.86
C VAL A 70 -15.21 6.61 12.59
N ILE A 71 -13.95 6.21 12.74
CA ILE A 71 -12.78 7.02 12.42
C ILE A 71 -12.12 6.40 11.20
N ILE A 72 -11.94 7.19 10.15
CA ILE A 72 -11.27 6.80 8.91
C ILE A 72 -9.97 7.57 8.87
N ASP A 73 -8.90 6.88 9.25
CA ASP A 73 -7.56 7.42 9.17
C ASP A 73 -7.06 7.45 7.71
N GLU A 74 -6.20 8.41 7.38
CA GLU A 74 -5.60 8.57 6.05
C GLU A 74 -6.63 8.64 4.91
N LEU A 75 -7.74 9.36 5.13
CA LEU A 75 -8.89 9.39 4.22
C LEU A 75 -8.50 9.80 2.78
N HIS A 76 -7.58 10.74 2.59
CA HIS A 76 -7.08 11.14 1.26
C HIS A 76 -6.50 9.96 0.46
N SER A 77 -5.90 8.97 1.12
CA SER A 77 -5.26 7.83 0.46
C SER A 77 -6.27 6.76 0.04
N ILE A 78 -7.34 6.57 0.83
CA ILE A 78 -8.28 5.48 0.60
C ILE A 78 -9.28 5.83 -0.50
N VAL A 79 -9.74 7.08 -0.54
CA VAL A 79 -10.84 7.52 -1.43
C VAL A 79 -10.46 7.50 -2.91
N THR A 80 -9.18 7.60 -3.24
CA THR A 80 -8.67 7.59 -4.62
C THR A 80 -8.49 6.18 -5.19
N SER A 81 -8.89 5.15 -4.42
CA SER A 81 -8.72 3.74 -4.80
C SER A 81 -10.05 2.98 -4.83
N LYS A 82 -10.04 1.79 -5.44
CA LYS A 82 -11.18 0.85 -5.35
C LYS A 82 -11.50 0.46 -3.91
N ARG A 83 -10.52 0.51 -2.99
CA ARG A 83 -10.75 0.26 -1.55
C ARG A 83 -11.63 1.33 -0.93
N GLY A 84 -11.49 2.59 -1.35
CA GLY A 84 -12.41 3.67 -0.99
C GLY A 84 -13.82 3.41 -1.50
N VAL A 85 -13.96 2.94 -2.75
CA VAL A 85 -15.28 2.56 -3.29
C VAL A 85 -15.91 1.44 -2.46
N LEU A 86 -15.13 0.42 -2.09
CA LEU A 86 -15.58 -0.69 -1.26
C LEU A 86 -16.00 -0.22 0.14
N LEU A 87 -15.18 0.63 0.78
CA LEU A 87 -15.47 1.19 2.09
C LEU A 87 -16.73 2.05 2.08
N SER A 88 -16.87 2.93 1.08
CA SER A 88 -18.04 3.80 0.89
C SER A 88 -19.34 3.00 0.89
N LEU A 89 -19.40 1.89 0.14
CA LEU A 89 -20.53 0.96 0.15
C LEU A 89 -20.69 0.20 1.47
N ALA A 90 -19.61 -0.20 2.12
CA ALA A 90 -19.73 -0.85 3.43
C ALA A 90 -20.28 0.11 4.51
N LEU A 91 -19.93 1.39 4.42
CA LEU A 91 -20.39 2.43 5.34
C LEU A 91 -21.89 2.75 5.21
N THR A 92 -22.50 2.57 4.04
CA THR A 92 -23.97 2.69 3.93
C THR A 92 -24.65 1.62 4.78
N ARG A 93 -24.15 0.37 4.75
CA ARG A 93 -24.62 -0.70 5.65
C ARG A 93 -24.37 -0.41 7.12
N VAL A 94 -23.22 0.16 7.46
CA VAL A 94 -22.96 0.59 8.84
C VAL A 94 -24.02 1.59 9.29
N ARG A 95 -24.36 2.60 8.46
CA ARG A 95 -25.42 3.58 8.78
C ARG A 95 -26.81 2.95 8.88
N THR A 96 -27.13 1.95 8.05
CA THR A 96 -28.39 1.20 8.15
C THR A 96 -28.52 0.51 9.51
N HIS A 97 -27.43 -0.01 10.07
CA HIS A 97 -27.44 -0.67 11.38
C HIS A 97 -27.20 0.27 12.57
N ALA A 98 -26.56 1.42 12.34
CA ALA A 98 -26.25 2.44 13.34
C ALA A 98 -26.55 3.85 12.78
N PRO A 99 -27.84 4.28 12.72
CA PRO A 99 -28.21 5.54 12.07
C PRO A 99 -27.65 6.80 12.73
N THR A 100 -27.29 6.72 14.01
CA THR A 100 -26.74 7.85 14.80
C THR A 100 -25.21 7.88 14.82
N VAL A 101 -24.54 7.02 14.04
CA VAL A 101 -23.08 6.94 14.00
C VAL A 101 -22.47 8.25 13.50
N ARG A 102 -21.46 8.76 14.21
CA ARG A 102 -20.65 9.90 13.75
C ARG A 102 -19.46 9.41 12.97
N MET A 103 -19.14 10.09 11.86
CA MET A 103 -17.99 9.75 11.02
C MET A 103 -16.94 10.85 11.10
N PHE A 104 -15.70 10.46 11.31
CA PHE A 104 -14.53 11.34 11.31
C PHE A 104 -13.56 10.84 10.24
N GLY A 105 -13.05 11.75 9.41
CA GLY A 105 -11.95 11.48 8.50
C GLY A 105 -10.72 12.25 8.92
N LEU A 106 -9.57 11.59 9.00
CA LEU A 106 -8.28 12.20 9.28
C LEU A 106 -7.48 12.22 7.98
N SER A 107 -6.80 13.33 7.68
CA SER A 107 -5.97 13.47 6.49
C SER A 107 -4.89 14.52 6.74
N ALA A 108 -3.72 14.31 6.16
CA ALA A 108 -2.58 15.21 6.31
C ALA A 108 -2.51 16.26 5.19
N THR A 109 -2.67 15.82 3.93
CA THR A 109 -2.54 16.67 2.73
C THR A 109 -3.74 16.48 1.82
N VAL A 110 -4.58 17.51 1.67
CA VAL A 110 -5.85 17.47 0.92
C VAL A 110 -6.07 18.78 0.15
N ALA A 111 -5.89 18.74 -1.17
CA ALA A 111 -6.12 19.92 -2.01
C ALA A 111 -7.62 20.28 -2.10
N ASP A 112 -8.49 19.27 -2.10
CA ASP A 112 -9.95 19.44 -2.12
C ASP A 112 -10.60 18.81 -0.87
N PRO A 113 -10.60 19.52 0.27
CA PRO A 113 -11.23 19.03 1.49
C PRO A 113 -12.74 18.87 1.34
N ASP A 114 -13.38 19.61 0.44
CA ASP A 114 -14.83 19.52 0.22
C ASP A 114 -15.22 18.21 -0.44
N ALA A 115 -14.42 17.69 -1.37
CA ALA A 115 -14.61 16.35 -1.90
C ALA A 115 -14.54 15.27 -0.81
N LEU A 116 -13.61 15.37 0.14
CA LEU A 116 -13.51 14.41 1.25
C LEU A 116 -14.68 14.54 2.23
N ARG A 117 -15.11 15.77 2.53
CA ARG A 117 -16.29 16.04 3.37
C ARG A 117 -17.56 15.45 2.75
N ALA A 118 -17.74 15.64 1.45
CA ALA A 118 -18.84 15.05 0.68
C ALA A 118 -18.73 13.52 0.62
N TRP A 119 -17.52 12.96 0.54
CA TRP A 119 -17.31 11.52 0.59
C TRP A 119 -17.74 10.93 1.95
N LEU A 120 -17.38 11.59 3.07
CA LEU A 120 -17.75 11.18 4.42
C LEU A 120 -19.25 11.24 4.66
N ALA A 121 -19.91 12.34 4.29
CA ALA A 121 -21.36 12.51 4.47
C ALA A 121 -21.99 13.06 3.18
N PRO A 122 -22.39 12.17 2.24
CA PRO A 122 -22.90 12.58 0.93
C PRO A 122 -24.20 13.39 1.00
N THR A 123 -25.00 13.12 2.03
CA THR A 123 -26.30 13.77 2.30
C THR A 123 -26.25 14.73 3.49
N GLY A 124 -25.05 15.03 4.04
CA GLY A 124 -24.88 15.85 5.22
C GLY A 124 -25.22 17.32 4.96
N THR A 125 -26.25 17.84 5.64
CA THR A 125 -26.60 19.27 5.65
C THR A 125 -26.75 19.73 7.12
N PRO A 126 -25.90 20.65 7.63
CA PRO A 126 -24.79 21.30 6.95
C PRO A 126 -23.66 20.32 6.60
N PRO A 127 -22.75 20.69 5.66
CA PRO A 127 -21.59 19.88 5.33
C PRO A 127 -20.75 19.54 6.57
N VAL A 128 -20.06 18.39 6.56
CA VAL A 128 -19.17 17.93 7.65
C VAL A 128 -18.25 19.06 8.10
N ALA A 129 -18.10 19.30 9.41
CA ALA A 129 -17.20 20.35 9.89
C ALA A 129 -15.74 20.06 9.50
N LEU A 130 -15.06 21.04 8.91
CA LEU A 130 -13.63 20.97 8.61
C LEU A 130 -12.85 21.51 9.82
N VAL A 131 -11.91 20.71 10.33
CA VAL A 131 -11.00 21.12 11.40
C VAL A 131 -9.59 21.04 10.85
N THR A 132 -8.89 22.18 10.82
CA THR A 132 -7.49 22.27 10.39
C THR A 132 -6.57 22.35 11.60
N GLY A 133 -5.56 21.48 11.65
CA GLY A 133 -4.50 21.56 12.66
C GLY A 133 -3.56 22.75 12.41
N ALA A 134 -2.75 23.09 13.41
CA ALA A 134 -1.65 24.03 13.24
C ALA A 134 -0.60 23.45 12.28
N ALA A 135 0.02 24.31 11.47
CA ALA A 135 1.13 23.91 10.63
C ALA A 135 2.35 23.57 11.52
N GLY A 136 3.00 22.44 11.25
CA GLY A 136 4.27 22.08 11.88
C GLY A 136 5.45 22.85 11.27
N ALA A 137 6.66 22.59 11.79
CA ALA A 137 7.88 23.12 11.21
C ALA A 137 8.07 22.66 9.75
N PRO A 138 8.52 23.53 8.82
CA PRO A 138 8.73 23.15 7.43
C PRO A 138 9.83 22.08 7.33
N PRO A 139 9.64 21.03 6.50
CA PRO A 139 10.62 19.98 6.36
C PRO A 139 11.90 20.48 5.69
N SER A 140 13.05 19.98 6.15
CA SER A 140 14.34 20.24 5.52
C SER A 140 14.64 19.13 4.52
N LEU A 141 14.59 19.47 3.22
CA LEU A 141 14.76 18.53 2.12
C LEU A 141 15.96 18.86 1.26
N SER A 142 16.71 17.85 0.85
CA SER A 142 17.79 17.98 -0.13
C SER A 142 17.91 16.75 -1.00
N ILE A 143 18.47 16.93 -2.20
CA ILE A 143 18.95 15.81 -3.02
C ILE A 143 20.38 15.49 -2.59
N LEU A 144 20.71 14.20 -2.52
CA LEU A 144 22.05 13.76 -2.19
C LEU A 144 23.04 14.21 -3.27
N GLU A 145 24.04 14.98 -2.83
CA GLU A 145 25.24 15.26 -3.59
C GLU A 145 26.23 14.12 -3.39
N SER A 146 26.62 13.46 -4.48
CA SER A 146 27.59 12.36 -4.49
C SER A 146 28.78 12.72 -5.38
N GLU A 147 29.98 12.32 -4.98
CA GLU A 147 31.18 12.42 -5.83
C GLU A 147 31.07 11.49 -7.05
N GLU A 148 30.38 10.36 -6.90
CA GLU A 148 30.13 9.40 -7.97
C GLU A 148 29.04 9.91 -8.91
N ARG A 149 29.15 9.57 -10.21
CA ARG A 149 28.19 10.02 -11.21
C ARG A 149 26.88 9.26 -11.12
N VAL A 150 25.78 10.00 -11.23
CA VAL A 150 24.43 9.43 -11.32
C VAL A 150 24.31 8.65 -12.64
N PRO A 151 23.87 7.38 -12.60
CA PRO A 151 23.67 6.54 -13.79
C PRO A 151 22.73 7.17 -14.82
N TRP A 152 22.93 6.85 -16.10
CA TRP A 152 22.04 7.33 -17.17
C TRP A 152 20.65 6.69 -17.08
N SER A 153 20.57 5.43 -16.66
CA SER A 153 19.35 4.64 -16.57
C SER A 153 19.48 3.56 -15.50
N GLY A 154 18.37 2.86 -15.22
CA GLY A 154 18.30 1.81 -14.21
C GLY A 154 17.73 2.30 -12.88
N HIS A 155 17.63 1.37 -11.93
CA HIS A 155 16.97 1.57 -10.63
C HIS A 155 17.92 1.30 -9.44
N SER A 156 19.22 1.18 -9.71
CA SER A 156 20.22 0.91 -8.70
C SER A 156 20.83 2.22 -8.18
N SER A 157 20.85 2.37 -6.87
CA SER A 157 21.52 3.46 -6.17
C SER A 157 22.92 3.08 -5.66
N ARG A 158 23.57 2.09 -6.28
CA ARG A 158 24.92 1.61 -5.89
C ARG A 158 25.94 2.74 -5.73
N TYR A 159 25.91 3.69 -6.66
CA TYR A 159 26.83 4.83 -6.67
C TYR A 159 26.76 5.65 -5.37
N ALA A 160 25.59 5.70 -4.73
CA ALA A 160 25.30 6.49 -3.54
C ALA A 160 25.42 5.71 -2.22
N VAL A 161 25.74 4.41 -2.23
CA VAL A 161 25.71 3.56 -1.02
C VAL A 161 26.62 4.10 0.08
N LYS A 162 27.82 4.58 -0.28
CA LYS A 162 28.76 5.17 0.70
C LYS A 162 28.20 6.44 1.35
N ASP A 163 27.55 7.28 0.57
CA ASP A 163 26.97 8.54 1.04
C ASP A 163 25.74 8.31 1.89
N ILE A 164 24.86 7.36 1.50
CA ILE A 164 23.73 6.90 2.31
C ILE A 164 24.25 6.37 3.66
N TYR A 165 25.28 5.52 3.63
CA TYR A 165 25.87 4.96 4.84
C TYR A 165 26.47 6.05 5.74
N ALA A 166 27.15 7.04 5.17
CA ALA A 166 27.66 8.20 5.91
C ALA A 166 26.52 9.03 6.53
N ALA A 167 25.40 9.21 5.83
CA ALA A 167 24.22 9.89 6.36
C ALA A 167 23.61 9.12 7.55
N ILE A 168 23.50 7.79 7.46
CA ILE A 168 23.03 6.92 8.56
C ILE A 168 23.91 7.08 9.80
N LYS A 169 25.24 7.19 9.64
CA LYS A 169 26.17 7.37 10.77
C LYS A 169 25.94 8.67 11.54
N ARG A 170 25.53 9.74 10.86
CA ARG A 170 25.36 11.08 11.43
C ARG A 170 24.05 11.26 12.21
N HIS A 171 23.07 10.41 11.95
CA HIS A 171 21.72 10.50 12.53
C HIS A 171 21.52 9.40 13.56
N ARG A 172 20.58 9.56 14.50
CA ARG A 172 20.28 8.55 15.53
C ARG A 172 19.65 7.32 14.91
N MET A 173 18.60 7.51 14.12
CA MET A 173 17.85 6.45 13.46
C MET A 173 17.33 6.93 12.10
N SER A 174 17.70 6.22 11.03
CA SER A 174 17.31 6.55 9.66
C SER A 174 16.28 5.60 9.08
N LEU A 175 15.24 6.13 8.44
CA LEU A 175 14.26 5.34 7.70
C LEU A 175 14.47 5.49 6.20
N ILE A 176 14.85 4.40 5.54
CA ILE A 176 15.27 4.41 4.12
C ILE A 176 14.15 3.78 3.29
N PHE A 177 13.38 4.62 2.60
CA PHE A 177 12.31 4.20 1.73
C PHE A 177 12.80 3.89 0.32
N VAL A 178 12.32 2.77 -0.21
CA VAL A 178 12.50 2.36 -1.61
C VAL A 178 11.15 2.11 -2.26
N ASN A 179 11.10 2.12 -3.59
CA ASN A 179 9.85 1.97 -4.32
C ASN A 179 9.44 0.50 -4.53
N THR A 180 10.39 -0.44 -4.52
CA THR A 180 10.12 -1.85 -4.79
C THR A 180 10.78 -2.76 -3.76
N ARG A 181 10.21 -3.96 -3.58
CA ARG A 181 10.78 -5.00 -2.70
C ARG A 181 12.18 -5.42 -3.18
N SER A 182 12.36 -5.53 -4.50
CA SER A 182 13.65 -5.81 -5.15
C SER A 182 14.73 -4.78 -4.78
N GLN A 183 14.37 -3.50 -4.82
CA GLN A 183 15.27 -2.41 -4.47
C GLN A 183 15.60 -2.42 -2.97
N ALA A 184 14.65 -2.81 -2.11
CA ALA A 184 14.87 -2.93 -0.67
C ALA A 184 15.94 -3.98 -0.36
N GLU A 185 15.78 -5.17 -0.94
CA GLU A 185 16.70 -6.30 -0.79
C GLU A 185 18.10 -5.94 -1.32
N LEU A 186 18.16 -5.34 -2.52
CA LEU A 186 19.42 -4.94 -3.14
C LEU A 186 20.16 -3.88 -2.32
N LEU A 187 19.48 -2.80 -1.95
CA LEU A 187 20.07 -1.72 -1.15
C LEU A 187 20.49 -2.22 0.24
N PHE A 188 19.67 -3.06 0.88
CA PHE A 188 20.04 -3.66 2.16
C PHE A 188 21.32 -4.49 2.05
N LYS A 189 21.45 -5.31 1.00
CA LYS A 189 22.66 -6.09 0.74
C LYS A 189 23.89 -5.20 0.52
N GLU A 190 23.73 -4.13 -0.24
CA GLU A 190 24.82 -3.17 -0.53
C GLU A 190 25.26 -2.40 0.71
N LEU A 191 24.30 -1.93 1.52
CA LEU A 191 24.58 -1.31 2.81
C LEU A 191 25.24 -2.30 3.76
N TRP A 192 24.80 -3.56 3.78
CA TRP A 192 25.39 -4.61 4.59
C TRP A 192 26.84 -4.89 4.20
N ASP A 193 27.14 -4.91 2.90
CA ASP A 193 28.51 -5.10 2.41
C ASP A 193 29.43 -3.91 2.73
N ALA A 194 28.87 -2.70 2.81
CA ALA A 194 29.59 -1.49 3.20
C ALA A 194 29.64 -1.25 4.71
N ASN A 195 29.01 -2.11 5.52
CA ASN A 195 28.77 -1.90 6.95
C ASN A 195 29.99 -2.27 7.82
N ASP A 196 31.11 -1.58 7.62
CA ASP A 196 32.35 -1.81 8.36
C ASP A 196 32.20 -1.55 9.87
N ASP A 197 31.27 -0.67 10.28
CA ASP A 197 31.03 -0.34 11.68
C ASP A 197 30.01 -1.27 12.36
N THR A 198 29.50 -2.29 11.66
CA THR A 198 28.51 -3.24 12.16
C THR A 198 27.23 -2.58 12.69
N LEU A 199 26.80 -1.47 12.06
CA LEU A 199 25.59 -0.75 12.43
C LEU A 199 24.38 -1.70 12.38
N PRO A 200 23.45 -1.64 13.35
CA PRO A 200 22.23 -2.42 13.32
C PRO A 200 21.26 -1.87 12.26
N ILE A 201 21.38 -2.39 11.05
CA ILE A 201 20.50 -2.08 9.91
C ILE A 201 19.53 -3.24 9.71
N ALA A 202 18.24 -2.95 9.50
CA ALA A 202 17.21 -3.96 9.26
C ALA A 202 16.51 -3.78 7.91
N LEU A 203 15.89 -4.86 7.42
CA LEU A 203 15.06 -4.88 6.21
C LEU A 203 13.59 -5.08 6.57
N HIS A 204 12.68 -4.33 5.93
CA HIS A 204 11.24 -4.42 6.19
C HIS A 204 10.39 -4.27 4.91
N HIS A 205 9.73 -5.34 4.48
CA HIS A 205 8.71 -5.27 3.41
C HIS A 205 7.70 -6.41 3.51
N GLY A 206 6.57 -6.28 2.78
CA GLY A 206 5.42 -7.17 2.91
C GLY A 206 5.68 -8.66 2.62
N SER A 207 6.66 -8.96 1.76
CA SER A 207 7.05 -10.35 1.46
C SER A 207 7.79 -11.08 2.59
N LEU A 208 8.22 -10.40 3.66
CA LEU A 208 8.91 -11.05 4.79
C LEU A 208 7.91 -11.70 5.74
N ASP A 209 8.35 -12.79 6.39
CA ASP A 209 7.59 -13.45 7.44
C ASP A 209 7.09 -12.46 8.52
N VAL A 210 5.86 -12.68 9.00
CA VAL A 210 5.19 -11.83 9.99
C VAL A 210 6.02 -11.73 11.28
N GLY A 211 6.64 -12.83 11.71
CA GLY A 211 7.49 -12.86 12.89
C GLY A 211 8.76 -12.02 12.72
N GLN A 212 9.35 -12.01 11.52
CA GLN A 212 10.48 -11.15 11.21
C GLN A 212 10.09 -9.67 11.21
N ARG A 213 8.97 -9.31 10.57
CA ARG A 213 8.46 -7.93 10.57
C ARG A 213 8.23 -7.41 11.98
N ARG A 214 7.52 -8.17 12.82
CA ARG A 214 7.28 -7.83 14.24
C ARG A 214 8.57 -7.66 15.05
N LYS A 215 9.61 -8.45 14.77
CA LYS A 215 10.91 -8.29 15.44
C LYS A 215 11.59 -6.97 15.06
N VAL A 216 11.53 -6.59 13.78
CA VAL A 216 12.06 -5.31 13.32
C VAL A 216 11.28 -4.17 13.95
N GLU A 217 9.95 -4.20 13.89
CA GLU A 217 9.07 -3.20 14.52
C GLU A 217 9.35 -3.05 16.03
N ALA A 218 9.51 -4.17 16.76
CA ALA A 218 9.85 -4.12 18.18
C ALA A 218 11.26 -3.56 18.45
N ALA A 219 12.23 -3.85 17.59
CA ALA A 219 13.59 -3.31 17.71
C ALA A 219 13.65 -1.82 17.37
N MET A 220 12.82 -1.35 16.45
CA MET A 220 12.61 0.08 16.17
C MET A 220 12.07 0.80 17.41
N VAL A 221 10.97 0.31 18.00
CA VAL A 221 10.40 0.91 19.23
C VAL A 221 11.38 0.92 20.40
N ALA A 222 12.23 -0.11 20.50
CA ALA A 222 13.25 -0.19 21.54
C ALA A 222 14.51 0.65 21.25
N ASN A 223 14.55 1.44 20.16
CA ASN A 223 15.70 2.24 19.73
C ASN A 223 16.99 1.44 19.58
N LYS A 224 16.88 0.21 19.08
CA LYS A 224 18.02 -0.71 18.89
C LYS A 224 18.60 -0.69 17.48
N LEU A 225 18.00 0.08 16.56
CA LEU A 225 18.37 0.10 15.15
C LEU A 225 18.92 1.47 14.76
N LYS A 226 19.92 1.47 13.87
CA LYS A 226 20.50 2.66 13.25
C LYS A 226 19.79 3.00 11.95
N ALA A 227 19.33 1.99 11.22
CA ALA A 227 18.54 2.22 10.03
C ALA A 227 17.59 1.06 9.71
N VAL A 228 16.53 1.38 8.98
CA VAL A 228 15.61 0.40 8.40
C VAL A 228 15.40 0.70 6.93
N VAL A 229 15.71 -0.28 6.07
CA VAL A 229 15.39 -0.23 4.64
C VAL A 229 14.00 -0.81 4.44
N ALA A 230 13.07 -0.01 3.93
CA ALA A 230 11.67 -0.39 3.83
C ALA A 230 11.00 0.03 2.52
N THR A 231 9.97 -0.73 2.13
CA THR A 231 9.00 -0.26 1.14
C THR A 231 7.89 0.54 1.84
N SER A 232 6.77 0.75 1.15
CA SER A 232 5.59 1.43 1.71
C SER A 232 4.93 0.75 2.91
N THR A 233 5.44 -0.40 3.37
CA THR A 233 4.99 -1.03 4.61
C THR A 233 5.16 -0.16 5.84
N LEU A 234 6.08 0.81 5.80
CA LEU A 234 6.32 1.76 6.89
C LEU A 234 5.88 3.20 6.53
N ASP A 235 5.17 3.40 5.40
CA ASP A 235 4.67 4.74 4.98
C ASP A 235 3.61 5.27 5.96
N LEU A 236 2.78 4.38 6.53
CA LEU A 236 1.53 4.74 7.22
C LEU A 236 1.43 4.14 8.63
N GLY A 237 0.97 4.97 9.58
CA GLY A 237 0.33 4.52 10.81
C GLY A 237 1.23 4.13 11.99
N ILE A 238 2.51 4.53 11.99
CA ILE A 238 3.42 4.24 13.10
C ILE A 238 4.17 5.51 13.52
N ASP A 239 4.07 5.84 14.81
CA ASP A 239 4.88 6.84 15.47
C ASP A 239 6.23 6.21 15.84
N TRP A 240 7.27 6.55 15.08
CA TRP A 240 8.63 6.10 15.28
C TRP A 240 9.41 7.25 15.92
N GLY A 241 9.06 7.62 17.16
CA GLY A 241 9.42 8.88 17.83
C GLY A 241 10.91 9.27 17.88
N ASP A 242 11.82 8.41 17.42
CA ASP A 242 13.28 8.64 17.40
C ASP A 242 13.90 8.62 15.99
N VAL A 243 13.11 8.50 14.92
CA VAL A 243 13.60 8.67 13.55
C VAL A 243 13.93 10.14 13.33
N ASP A 244 15.16 10.45 12.97
CA ASP A 244 15.64 11.83 12.74
C ASP A 244 16.15 12.04 11.29
N LEU A 245 16.12 11.00 10.46
CA LEU A 245 16.37 11.09 9.02
C LEU A 245 15.46 10.17 8.22
N VAL A 246 14.87 10.69 7.16
CA VAL A 246 14.23 9.89 6.10
C VAL A 246 15.09 9.94 4.84
N VAL A 247 15.43 8.79 4.26
CA VAL A 247 16.12 8.71 2.96
C VAL A 247 15.16 8.12 1.95
N GLN A 248 14.87 8.84 0.88
CA GLN A 248 14.03 8.36 -0.22
C GLN A 248 14.92 7.94 -1.38
N VAL A 249 15.05 6.62 -1.58
CA VAL A 249 15.84 6.04 -2.67
C VAL A 249 14.96 5.79 -3.89
N GLY A 250 15.42 6.30 -5.02
CA GLY A 250 14.66 6.45 -6.25
C GLY A 250 13.62 7.56 -6.17
N ALA A 251 13.00 7.84 -7.31
CA ALA A 251 12.04 8.95 -7.41
C ALA A 251 10.87 8.81 -6.41
N PRO A 252 10.39 9.90 -5.79
CA PRO A 252 9.33 9.87 -4.78
C PRO A 252 7.95 9.44 -5.30
N LYS A 253 7.73 9.50 -6.63
CA LYS A 253 6.49 9.18 -7.35
C LYS A 253 5.25 10.03 -7.00
N GLY A 254 5.29 10.86 -5.95
CA GLY A 254 4.29 11.90 -5.65
C GLY A 254 4.66 12.73 -4.42
N SER A 255 4.25 14.00 -4.39
CA SER A 255 4.61 14.95 -3.32
C SER A 255 3.94 14.61 -1.99
N SER A 256 2.65 14.29 -2.00
CA SER A 256 1.88 13.89 -0.81
C SER A 256 2.47 12.66 -0.11
N ARG A 257 2.95 11.68 -0.90
CA ARG A 257 3.59 10.47 -0.36
C ARG A 257 4.94 10.79 0.26
N LEU A 258 5.73 11.64 -0.41
CA LEU A 258 7.00 12.12 0.12
C LEU A 258 6.78 12.83 1.46
N LEU A 259 5.82 13.75 1.55
CA LEU A 259 5.47 14.44 2.80
C LEU A 259 5.03 13.48 3.91
N GLN A 260 4.23 12.46 3.61
CA GLN A 260 3.86 11.42 4.58
C GLN A 260 5.08 10.64 5.10
N ARG A 261 6.03 10.32 4.23
CA ARG A 261 7.29 9.65 4.59
C ARG A 261 8.15 10.55 5.46
N ILE A 262 8.28 11.83 5.07
CA ILE A 262 9.10 12.82 5.79
C ILE A 262 8.53 13.09 7.19
N GLY A 263 7.20 13.20 7.33
CA GLY A 263 6.55 13.38 8.63
C GLY A 263 6.80 12.24 9.63
N ARG A 264 7.52 11.18 9.23
CA ARG A 264 8.03 10.14 10.12
C ARG A 264 9.33 10.54 10.83
N ALA A 265 10.11 11.47 10.28
CA ALA A 265 11.27 12.02 10.97
C ALA A 265 10.83 13.14 11.93
N ASN A 266 11.30 13.10 13.18
CA ASN A 266 11.03 14.08 14.22
C ASN A 266 9.53 14.38 14.36
N HIS A 267 8.76 13.42 14.87
CA HIS A 267 7.29 13.49 15.04
C HIS A 267 6.83 14.48 16.15
N ARG A 268 7.65 15.50 16.44
CA ARG A 268 7.35 16.59 17.37
C ARG A 268 6.87 17.78 16.54
N LEU A 269 5.80 18.45 16.99
CA LEU A 269 5.23 19.60 16.29
C LEU A 269 6.25 20.73 16.03
N ASP A 270 7.27 20.84 16.88
CA ASP A 270 8.22 21.94 16.91
C ASP A 270 9.57 21.64 16.24
N GLU A 271 9.82 20.41 15.77
CA GLU A 271 11.09 20.02 15.15
C GLU A 271 10.92 19.74 13.65
N ALA A 272 11.83 20.25 12.84
CA ALA A 272 11.79 20.01 11.40
C ALA A 272 12.19 18.56 11.08
N SER A 273 11.35 17.88 10.31
CA SER A 273 11.69 16.60 9.70
C SER A 273 12.79 16.79 8.65
N THR A 274 13.85 15.98 8.69
CA THR A 274 14.92 16.00 7.68
C THR A 274 14.76 14.83 6.72
N ALA A 275 14.85 15.10 5.41
CA ALA A 275 14.92 14.04 4.43
C ALA A 275 15.89 14.29 3.27
N LEU A 276 16.43 13.17 2.78
CA LEU A 276 17.42 13.10 1.72
C LEU A 276 16.89 12.29 0.54
N LEU A 277 16.79 12.90 -0.64
CA LEU A 277 16.38 12.23 -1.88
C LEU A 277 17.60 11.66 -2.60
N VAL A 278 17.56 10.38 -2.99
CA VAL A 278 18.66 9.69 -3.68
C VAL A 278 18.16 9.14 -5.01
N PRO A 279 18.35 9.86 -6.13
CA PRO A 279 17.90 9.42 -7.44
C PRO A 279 18.72 8.20 -7.92
N SER A 280 18.11 7.25 -8.62
CA SER A 280 18.81 6.06 -9.14
C SER A 280 19.36 6.30 -10.55
N ASN A 281 18.86 7.31 -11.24
CA ASN A 281 19.31 7.72 -12.57
C ASN A 281 19.05 9.21 -12.82
N ARG A 282 19.60 9.74 -13.91
CA ARG A 282 19.52 11.18 -14.26
C ARG A 282 18.09 11.69 -14.47
N PHE A 283 17.17 10.85 -14.97
CA PHE A 283 15.77 11.24 -15.11
C PHE A 283 15.10 11.39 -13.74
N GLU A 284 15.42 10.49 -12.79
CA GLU A 284 14.89 10.58 -11.43
C GLU A 284 15.38 11.83 -10.67
N VAL A 285 16.49 12.45 -11.08
CA VAL A 285 16.89 13.77 -10.55
C VAL A 285 15.82 14.81 -10.84
N LEU A 286 15.26 14.82 -12.07
CA LEU A 286 14.17 15.73 -12.43
C LEU A 286 12.91 15.46 -11.61
N GLU A 287 12.61 14.18 -11.33
CA GLU A 287 11.49 13.81 -10.46
C GLU A 287 11.72 14.26 -9.01
N CYS A 288 12.96 14.25 -8.52
CA CYS A 288 13.31 14.72 -7.18
C CYS A 288 13.21 16.25 -7.08
N GLU A 289 13.73 16.99 -8.06
CA GLU A 289 13.63 18.45 -8.12
C GLU A 289 12.18 18.91 -8.19
N ALA A 290 11.39 18.30 -9.08
CA ALA A 290 9.96 18.57 -9.17
C ALA A 290 9.21 18.30 -7.86
N ALA A 291 9.67 17.33 -7.06
CA ALA A 291 9.10 17.04 -5.76
C ALA A 291 9.52 18.05 -4.68
N LEU A 292 10.76 18.53 -4.71
CA LEU A 292 11.23 19.62 -3.86
C LEU A 292 10.43 20.92 -4.10
N GLU A 293 10.27 21.30 -5.36
CA GLU A 293 9.43 22.46 -5.74
C GLU A 293 7.99 22.30 -5.26
N ALA A 294 7.39 21.11 -5.46
CA ALA A 294 6.03 20.83 -5.03
C ALA A 294 5.88 20.97 -3.50
N VAL A 295 6.85 20.49 -2.72
CA VAL A 295 6.83 20.64 -1.26
C VAL A 295 7.02 22.11 -0.86
N ALA A 296 7.95 22.82 -1.48
CA ALA A 296 8.20 24.23 -1.18
C ALA A 296 6.98 25.13 -1.45
N GLU A 297 6.21 24.82 -2.50
CA GLU A 297 4.95 25.52 -2.83
C GLU A 297 3.76 25.07 -1.98
N ASN A 298 3.93 24.14 -1.03
CA ASN A 298 2.85 23.44 -0.33
C ASN A 298 1.79 22.87 -1.30
N ALA A 299 2.23 22.45 -2.49
CA ALA A 299 1.35 21.86 -3.47
C ALA A 299 0.82 20.53 -2.94
N GLN A 300 -0.49 20.44 -2.78
CA GLN A 300 -1.13 19.22 -2.32
C GLN A 300 -1.55 18.38 -3.53
N ASP A 301 -0.93 17.21 -3.68
CA ASP A 301 -1.37 16.20 -4.66
C ASP A 301 -2.57 15.46 -4.04
N SER A 302 -3.80 15.86 -4.37
CA SER A 302 -4.97 15.02 -4.10
C SER A 302 -5.79 14.82 -5.36
N GLU A 303 -5.87 13.57 -5.80
CA GLU A 303 -6.81 13.19 -6.84
C GLU A 303 -8.24 13.23 -6.29
N TYR A 304 -9.20 13.53 -7.17
CA TYR A 304 -10.61 13.43 -6.82
C TYR A 304 -10.97 11.99 -6.43
N PRO A 305 -11.87 11.76 -5.44
CA PRO A 305 -12.25 10.41 -5.05
C PRO A 305 -12.71 9.54 -6.23
N MET A 306 -12.29 8.28 -6.23
CA MET A 306 -12.67 7.31 -7.23
C MET A 306 -14.17 6.96 -7.10
N VAL A 307 -14.90 6.98 -8.21
CA VAL A 307 -16.34 6.70 -8.26
C VAL A 307 -16.67 5.61 -9.29
N MET A 308 -17.89 5.07 -9.21
CA MET A 308 -18.52 4.24 -10.25
C MET A 308 -17.69 3.02 -10.71
N LYS A 309 -17.25 2.19 -9.75
CA LYS A 309 -16.55 0.92 -10.04
C LYS A 309 -17.51 -0.27 -9.93
N LEU A 310 -18.06 -0.69 -11.07
CA LEU A 310 -19.14 -1.69 -11.15
C LEU A 310 -18.71 -3.09 -10.66
N ASP A 311 -17.43 -3.43 -10.80
CA ASP A 311 -16.85 -4.65 -10.24
C ASP A 311 -16.90 -4.66 -8.69
N VAL A 312 -16.64 -3.52 -8.06
CA VAL A 312 -16.78 -3.35 -6.60
C VAL A 312 -18.25 -3.39 -6.17
N LEU A 313 -19.15 -2.79 -6.96
CA LEU A 313 -20.60 -2.90 -6.73
C LEU A 313 -21.07 -4.35 -6.79
N ALA A 314 -20.60 -5.13 -7.78
CA ALA A 314 -20.92 -6.54 -7.91
C ALA A 314 -20.49 -7.35 -6.67
N GLN A 315 -19.31 -7.07 -6.12
CA GLN A 315 -18.87 -7.67 -4.86
C GLN A 315 -19.77 -7.27 -3.69
N HIS A 316 -20.21 -6.02 -3.62
CA HIS A 316 -21.09 -5.55 -2.55
C HIS A 316 -22.48 -6.19 -2.62
N ILE A 317 -23.09 -6.30 -3.81
CA ILE A 317 -24.38 -7.01 -4.01
C ILE A 317 -24.27 -8.46 -3.53
N MET A 318 -23.17 -9.15 -3.85
CA MET A 318 -22.93 -10.49 -3.33
C MET A 318 -22.83 -10.50 -1.80
N GLY A 319 -22.11 -9.55 -1.20
CA GLY A 319 -22.00 -9.40 0.25
C GLY A 319 -23.35 -9.16 0.94
N ARG A 320 -24.27 -8.44 0.28
CA ARG A 320 -25.64 -8.24 0.77
C ARG A 320 -26.39 -9.56 0.86
N ALA A 321 -26.34 -10.38 -0.19
CA ALA A 321 -26.94 -11.71 -0.20
C ALA A 321 -26.36 -12.64 0.88
N VAL A 322 -25.06 -12.48 1.19
CA VAL A 322 -24.35 -13.25 2.23
C VAL A 322 -24.85 -12.91 3.64
N ALA A 323 -25.21 -11.64 3.89
CA ALA A 323 -25.79 -11.24 5.17
C ALA A 323 -27.22 -11.74 5.34
N SER A 324 -28.08 -11.47 4.36
CA SER A 324 -29.50 -11.82 4.39
C SER A 324 -30.12 -11.67 2.99
N PRO A 325 -31.30 -12.25 2.75
CA PRO A 325 -32.12 -11.84 1.60
C PRO A 325 -32.36 -10.32 1.59
N PHE A 326 -32.51 -9.73 0.39
CA PHE A 326 -32.72 -8.29 0.21
C PHE A 326 -33.63 -7.98 -0.99
N HIS A 327 -34.36 -6.86 -0.94
CA HIS A 327 -35.06 -6.32 -2.09
C HIS A 327 -34.10 -5.49 -2.95
N ALA A 328 -34.25 -5.58 -4.28
CA ALA A 328 -33.42 -4.83 -5.22
C ALA A 328 -33.57 -3.31 -5.05
N ASP A 329 -34.79 -2.83 -4.79
CA ASP A 329 -35.10 -1.40 -4.63
C ASP A 329 -34.45 -0.82 -3.37
N ASP A 330 -34.53 -1.53 -2.25
CA ASP A 330 -33.87 -1.14 -1.00
C ASP A 330 -32.36 -1.05 -1.16
N LEU A 331 -31.76 -2.05 -1.83
CA LEU A 331 -30.33 -2.05 -2.09
C LEU A 331 -29.92 -0.91 -3.04
N PHE A 332 -30.74 -0.60 -4.05
CA PHE A 332 -30.48 0.52 -4.94
C PHE A 332 -30.51 1.86 -4.20
N ALA A 333 -31.52 2.09 -3.36
CA ALA A 333 -31.59 3.28 -2.51
C ALA A 333 -30.41 3.39 -1.55
N GLU A 334 -29.98 2.26 -0.96
CA GLU A 334 -28.82 2.22 -0.09
C GLU A 334 -27.53 2.54 -0.85
N VAL A 335 -27.28 1.92 -2.00
CA VAL A 335 -26.08 2.13 -2.82
C VAL A 335 -25.98 3.57 -3.31
N THR A 336 -27.09 4.16 -3.77
CA THR A 336 -27.13 5.54 -4.26
C THR A 336 -26.99 6.59 -3.16
N SER A 337 -27.18 6.22 -1.89
CA SER A 337 -26.84 7.09 -0.75
C SER A 337 -25.33 7.27 -0.55
N ALA A 338 -24.50 6.40 -1.15
CA ALA A 338 -23.05 6.48 -1.09
C ALA A 338 -22.50 7.54 -2.05
N PHE A 339 -21.46 8.29 -1.64
CA PHE A 339 -20.81 9.27 -2.52
C PHE A 339 -20.39 8.65 -3.86
N THR A 340 -19.85 7.44 -3.80
CA THR A 340 -19.22 6.75 -4.95
C THR A 340 -20.20 6.23 -5.98
N PHE A 341 -21.51 6.17 -5.66
CA PHE A 341 -22.58 5.70 -6.54
C PHE A 341 -23.82 6.62 -6.53
N ARG A 342 -23.69 7.86 -6.05
CA ARG A 342 -24.79 8.86 -6.01
C ARG A 342 -25.42 9.19 -7.36
N HIS A 343 -24.69 8.92 -8.44
CA HIS A 343 -25.13 9.12 -9.83
C HIS A 343 -25.39 7.78 -10.54
N LEU A 344 -25.53 6.67 -9.81
CA LEU A 344 -25.83 5.36 -10.39
C LEU A 344 -27.27 5.34 -10.91
N GLU A 345 -27.41 5.08 -12.20
CA GLU A 345 -28.71 4.87 -12.82
C GLU A 345 -29.28 3.49 -12.48
N ARG A 346 -30.60 3.41 -12.33
CA ARG A 346 -31.30 2.16 -12.00
C ARG A 346 -31.04 1.05 -13.01
N ALA A 347 -31.06 1.37 -14.31
CA ALA A 347 -30.81 0.39 -15.36
C ALA A 347 -29.42 -0.25 -15.26
N ILE A 348 -28.39 0.51 -14.87
CA ILE A 348 -27.04 -0.01 -14.67
C ILE A 348 -27.00 -0.90 -13.42
N PHE A 349 -27.64 -0.49 -12.33
CA PHE A 349 -27.75 -1.32 -11.12
C PHE A 349 -28.37 -2.69 -11.43
N ASP A 350 -29.49 -2.72 -12.15
CA ASP A 350 -30.19 -3.96 -12.50
C ASP A 350 -29.31 -4.86 -13.38
N GLN A 351 -28.52 -4.30 -14.31
CA GLN A 351 -27.55 -5.08 -15.09
C GLN A 351 -26.45 -5.69 -14.23
N VAL A 352 -25.93 -4.97 -13.23
CA VAL A 352 -24.93 -5.51 -12.30
C VAL A 352 -25.55 -6.58 -11.41
N LEU A 353 -26.79 -6.39 -10.94
CA LEU A 353 -27.51 -7.40 -10.18
C LEU A 353 -27.74 -8.67 -11.00
N ASP A 354 -28.18 -8.56 -12.26
CA ASP A 354 -28.33 -9.70 -13.17
C ASP A 354 -26.99 -10.40 -13.44
N PHE A 355 -25.91 -9.62 -13.63
CA PHE A 355 -24.56 -10.15 -13.75
C PHE A 355 -24.12 -10.93 -12.50
N VAL A 356 -24.39 -10.43 -11.30
CA VAL A 356 -24.07 -11.15 -10.05
C VAL A 356 -24.96 -12.39 -9.90
N ALA A 357 -26.24 -12.29 -10.25
CA ALA A 357 -27.21 -13.35 -10.07
C ALA A 357 -26.95 -14.55 -10.98
N THR A 358 -26.66 -14.31 -12.27
CA THR A 358 -26.60 -15.36 -13.29
C THR A 358 -25.38 -15.26 -14.21
N GLY A 359 -24.51 -14.25 -14.04
CA GLY A 359 -23.46 -13.92 -15.00
C GLY A 359 -23.98 -13.09 -16.19
N GLY A 360 -25.22 -12.63 -16.13
CA GLY A 360 -25.84 -11.75 -17.11
C GLY A 360 -26.17 -12.45 -18.43
N TYR A 361 -26.47 -11.67 -19.47
CA TYR A 361 -26.91 -12.20 -20.76
C TYR A 361 -25.99 -13.27 -21.36
N ALA A 362 -24.68 -13.15 -21.14
CA ALA A 362 -23.66 -14.01 -21.74
C ALA A 362 -23.47 -15.34 -21.02
N LEU A 363 -23.75 -15.40 -19.70
CA LEU A 363 -23.37 -16.53 -18.86
C LEU A 363 -24.54 -17.18 -18.11
N LYS A 364 -25.77 -16.66 -18.27
CA LYS A 364 -27.00 -17.16 -17.62
C LYS A 364 -27.31 -18.64 -17.86
N SER A 365 -26.82 -19.22 -18.95
CA SER A 365 -27.03 -20.63 -19.31
C SER A 365 -26.15 -21.59 -18.51
N TYR A 366 -25.12 -21.10 -17.81
CA TYR A 366 -24.21 -21.97 -17.03
C TYR A 366 -24.56 -21.90 -15.55
N GLU A 367 -24.98 -23.03 -14.98
CA GLU A 367 -25.35 -23.14 -13.56
C GLU A 367 -24.27 -22.64 -12.59
N ARG A 368 -22.99 -22.73 -12.96
CA ARG A 368 -21.87 -22.24 -12.13
C ARG A 368 -21.93 -20.73 -11.85
N TYR A 369 -22.63 -19.94 -12.67
CA TYR A 369 -22.79 -18.50 -12.49
C TYR A 369 -24.12 -18.10 -11.84
N ALA A 370 -25.03 -19.05 -11.60
CA ALA A 370 -26.29 -18.82 -10.88
C ALA A 370 -26.07 -18.67 -9.36
N LYS A 371 -25.53 -17.52 -8.94
CA LYS A 371 -25.13 -17.25 -7.55
C LYS A 371 -26.28 -16.74 -6.67
N LEU A 372 -27.25 -16.02 -7.26
CA LEU A 372 -28.43 -15.51 -6.56
C LEU A 372 -29.71 -16.11 -7.16
N ARG A 373 -30.75 -16.23 -6.34
CA ARG A 373 -32.09 -16.65 -6.78
C ARG A 373 -33.15 -15.69 -6.23
N PRO A 374 -34.14 -15.29 -7.04
CA PRO A 374 -35.30 -14.57 -6.55
C PRO A 374 -36.17 -15.49 -5.68
N GLN A 375 -36.92 -14.89 -4.78
CA GLN A 375 -37.91 -15.54 -3.92
C GLN A 375 -39.32 -15.06 -4.28
N VAL A 376 -40.33 -15.68 -3.66
CA VAL A 376 -41.75 -15.36 -3.90
C VAL A 376 -42.11 -13.95 -3.41
N ASP A 377 -41.35 -13.42 -2.45
CA ASP A 377 -41.52 -12.08 -1.87
C ASP A 377 -40.67 -11.01 -2.57
N ASP A 378 -40.23 -11.23 -3.81
CA ASP A 378 -39.36 -10.32 -4.58
C ASP A 378 -37.99 -10.01 -3.92
N THR A 379 -37.55 -10.84 -2.96
CA THR A 379 -36.19 -10.76 -2.41
C THR A 379 -35.21 -11.64 -3.17
N TRP A 380 -33.94 -11.25 -3.17
CA TRP A 380 -32.82 -12.04 -3.69
C TRP A 380 -32.07 -12.71 -2.55
N ARG A 381 -31.79 -14.01 -2.69
CA ARG A 381 -30.96 -14.77 -1.75
C ARG A 381 -29.83 -15.53 -2.43
N LEU A 382 -28.86 -15.98 -1.66
CA LEU A 382 -27.85 -16.92 -2.15
C LEU A 382 -28.49 -18.22 -2.67
N SER A 383 -27.99 -18.70 -3.80
CA SER A 383 -28.39 -19.99 -4.36
C SER A 383 -27.85 -21.18 -3.55
N HIS A 384 -26.67 -21.03 -2.94
CA HIS A 384 -26.04 -22.08 -2.13
C HIS A 384 -25.15 -21.51 -1.00
N PRO A 385 -25.18 -22.06 0.24
CA PRO A 385 -24.39 -21.57 1.38
C PRO A 385 -22.87 -21.51 1.14
N ARG A 386 -22.31 -22.45 0.36
CA ARG A 386 -20.87 -22.44 -0.04
C ARG A 386 -20.39 -21.11 -0.62
N LEU A 387 -21.28 -20.37 -1.28
CA LEU A 387 -20.94 -19.09 -1.90
C LEU A 387 -20.63 -18.01 -0.85
N ALA A 388 -21.20 -18.12 0.36
CA ALA A 388 -20.84 -17.26 1.48
C ALA A 388 -19.40 -17.50 1.95
N GLN A 389 -18.95 -18.76 1.96
CA GLN A 389 -17.55 -19.07 2.27
C GLN A 389 -16.62 -18.54 1.18
N GLN A 390 -16.98 -18.74 -0.10
CA GLN A 390 -16.20 -18.23 -1.22
C GLN A 390 -16.10 -16.70 -1.19
N TYR A 391 -17.19 -15.98 -0.90
CA TYR A 391 -17.17 -14.54 -0.73
C TYR A 391 -16.19 -14.12 0.39
N ARG A 392 -16.25 -14.77 1.54
CA ARG A 392 -15.39 -14.43 2.69
C ARG A 392 -13.90 -14.63 2.42
N LEU A 393 -13.54 -15.54 1.51
CA LEU A 393 -12.16 -15.81 1.12
C LEU A 393 -11.64 -14.85 0.04
N ASN A 394 -12.51 -14.20 -0.73
CA ASN A 394 -12.13 -13.46 -1.93
C ASN A 394 -12.51 -11.97 -1.91
N ILE A 395 -13.20 -11.48 -0.88
CA ILE A 395 -13.60 -10.07 -0.79
C ILE A 395 -12.37 -9.16 -0.71
N GLY A 396 -12.34 -8.16 -1.58
CA GLY A 396 -11.23 -7.21 -1.65
C GLY A 396 -11.09 -6.64 -3.06
N THR A 397 -10.31 -5.56 -3.15
CA THR A 397 -10.04 -4.88 -4.43
C THR A 397 -8.58 -4.91 -4.82
N ILE A 398 -7.74 -5.53 -3.98
CA ILE A 398 -6.32 -5.75 -4.26
C ILE A 398 -6.25 -7.04 -5.06
N VAL A 399 -5.77 -6.94 -6.29
CA VAL A 399 -5.43 -8.10 -7.12
C VAL A 399 -3.96 -8.36 -6.89
N GLU A 400 -3.64 -9.40 -6.14
CA GLU A 400 -2.26 -9.86 -5.97
C GLU A 400 -1.98 -10.98 -6.96
N GLU A 401 -0.77 -11.01 -7.49
CA GLU A 401 -0.26 -12.19 -8.22
C GLU A 401 -0.14 -13.37 -7.26
N GLU A 402 -0.22 -14.59 -7.77
CA GLU A 402 -0.12 -15.80 -6.94
C GLU A 402 1.25 -15.85 -6.25
N MET A 403 1.24 -16.08 -4.94
CA MET A 403 2.44 -16.04 -4.08
C MET A 403 2.74 -17.43 -3.54
N LEU A 404 4.02 -17.83 -3.57
CA LEU A 404 4.49 -19.08 -2.96
C LEU A 404 5.37 -18.80 -1.74
N LYS A 405 5.18 -19.60 -0.70
CA LYS A 405 6.03 -19.59 0.50
C LYS A 405 7.44 -20.04 0.16
N VAL A 406 8.43 -19.24 0.52
CA VAL A 406 9.84 -19.60 0.43
C VAL A 406 10.28 -20.24 1.75
N ARG A 407 10.71 -21.51 1.68
CA ARG A 407 11.03 -22.34 2.84
C ARG A 407 12.48 -22.77 2.80
N ILE A 408 13.21 -22.56 3.90
CA ILE A 408 14.58 -23.08 4.02
C ILE A 408 14.54 -24.60 4.11
N ALA A 409 15.06 -25.26 3.10
CA ALA A 409 15.08 -26.69 2.96
C ALA A 409 16.31 -27.32 3.64
N LYS A 410 16.11 -28.52 4.18
CA LYS A 410 17.21 -29.44 4.49
C LYS A 410 17.39 -30.36 3.30
N VAL A 411 18.58 -30.37 2.72
CA VAL A 411 18.91 -31.24 1.58
C VAL A 411 19.62 -32.49 2.08
N ARG A 412 19.16 -33.65 1.63
CA ARG A 412 19.78 -34.95 1.88
C ARG A 412 19.96 -35.69 0.56
N THR A 413 20.97 -36.54 0.48
CA THR A 413 21.15 -37.45 -0.65
C THR A 413 20.52 -38.79 -0.30
N VAL A 414 19.50 -39.20 -1.06
CA VAL A 414 18.84 -40.50 -0.92
C VAL A 414 18.98 -41.24 -2.23
N MET A 415 19.61 -42.42 -2.22
CA MET A 415 19.83 -43.24 -3.42
C MET A 415 20.46 -42.46 -4.59
N GLY A 416 21.43 -41.59 -4.31
CA GLY A 416 22.11 -40.77 -5.31
C GLY A 416 21.34 -39.54 -5.79
N LYS A 417 20.09 -39.32 -5.33
CA LYS A 417 19.29 -38.13 -5.67
C LYS A 417 19.29 -37.11 -4.52
N ARG A 418 19.43 -35.83 -4.84
CA ARG A 418 19.23 -34.72 -3.88
C ARG A 418 17.73 -34.58 -3.61
N VAL A 419 17.34 -34.76 -2.36
CA VAL A 419 15.98 -34.55 -1.87
C VAL A 419 16.00 -33.38 -0.91
N ALA A 420 15.19 -32.37 -1.19
CA ALA A 420 14.99 -31.21 -0.35
C ALA A 420 13.69 -31.36 0.44
N THR A 421 13.72 -31.14 1.75
CA THR A 421 12.51 -31.11 2.59
C THR A 421 12.39 -29.74 3.24
N GLY A 422 11.25 -29.09 3.05
CA GLY A 422 11.03 -27.73 3.54
C GLY A 422 11.00 -27.61 5.06
N GLY A 423 11.70 -26.61 5.57
CA GLY A 423 11.73 -26.22 6.98
C GLY A 423 10.95 -24.92 7.23
N PHE A 424 11.58 -23.99 7.94
CA PHE A 424 10.96 -22.72 8.31
C PHE A 424 10.73 -21.81 7.10
N VAL A 425 9.67 -21.00 7.18
CA VAL A 425 9.28 -20.05 6.14
C VAL A 425 10.04 -18.74 6.33
N LEU A 426 10.64 -18.22 5.25
CA LEU A 426 11.27 -16.90 5.22
C LEU A 426 10.29 -15.79 4.85
N GLY A 427 9.28 -16.13 4.06
CA GLY A 427 8.35 -15.18 3.48
C GLY A 427 7.72 -15.74 2.22
N GLU A 428 7.23 -14.86 1.36
CA GLU A 428 6.49 -15.22 0.14
C GLU A 428 7.00 -14.43 -1.08
N LEU A 429 7.17 -15.12 -2.21
CA LEU A 429 7.58 -14.58 -3.51
C LEU A 429 6.52 -14.85 -4.57
N GLU A 430 6.44 -13.98 -5.59
CA GLU A 430 5.52 -14.17 -6.71
C GLU A 430 5.87 -15.48 -7.45
N GLU A 431 4.87 -16.32 -7.69
CA GLU A 431 5.00 -17.64 -8.30
C GLU A 431 5.69 -17.55 -9.66
N TRP A 432 5.32 -16.54 -10.47
CA TRP A 432 5.88 -16.36 -11.80
C TRP A 432 7.42 -16.23 -11.77
N PHE A 433 7.99 -15.57 -10.76
CA PHE A 433 9.43 -15.41 -10.63
C PHE A 433 10.09 -16.74 -10.28
N LEU A 434 9.50 -17.45 -9.31
CA LEU A 434 9.98 -18.76 -8.88
C LEU A 434 9.90 -19.81 -9.99
N ALA A 435 8.85 -19.77 -10.81
CA ALA A 435 8.64 -20.66 -11.94
C ALA A 435 9.68 -20.47 -13.07
N GLN A 436 10.37 -19.33 -13.11
CA GLN A 436 11.47 -19.06 -14.05
C GLN A 436 12.85 -19.55 -13.58
N LEU A 437 12.94 -20.08 -12.35
CA LEU A 437 14.19 -20.56 -11.77
C LEU A 437 14.39 -22.05 -12.08
N ALA A 438 15.59 -22.40 -12.51
CA ALA A 438 16.03 -23.79 -12.53
C ALA A 438 16.53 -24.22 -11.14
N VAL A 439 16.47 -25.52 -10.84
CA VAL A 439 17.11 -26.07 -9.63
C VAL A 439 18.61 -25.78 -9.69
N GLY A 440 19.13 -25.09 -8.68
CA GLY A 440 20.51 -24.61 -8.62
C GLY A 440 20.68 -23.11 -8.87
N ASP A 441 19.70 -22.44 -9.47
CA ASP A 441 19.73 -20.98 -9.64
C ASP A 441 19.78 -20.29 -8.28
N THR A 442 20.47 -19.15 -8.21
CA THR A 442 20.54 -18.35 -6.99
C THR A 442 19.73 -17.07 -7.12
N TYR A 443 19.10 -16.65 -6.02
CA TYR A 443 18.30 -15.44 -5.94
C TYR A 443 18.43 -14.76 -4.58
N LEU A 444 18.22 -13.45 -4.54
CA LEU A 444 18.28 -12.65 -3.32
C LEU A 444 16.90 -12.60 -2.65
N PHE A 445 16.81 -13.01 -1.39
CA PHE A 445 15.58 -12.89 -0.61
C PHE A 445 15.86 -12.89 0.90
N SER A 446 15.13 -12.06 1.65
CA SER A 446 15.30 -11.85 3.09
C SER A 446 16.76 -11.52 3.46
N GLY A 447 17.42 -10.67 2.67
CA GLY A 447 18.80 -10.24 2.84
C GLY A 447 19.85 -11.35 2.64
N GLN A 448 19.45 -12.49 2.08
CA GLN A 448 20.30 -13.67 1.93
C GLN A 448 20.31 -14.16 0.48
N VAL A 449 21.45 -14.70 0.04
CA VAL A 449 21.53 -15.41 -1.24
C VAL A 449 21.04 -16.85 -1.02
N LEU A 450 19.95 -17.17 -1.71
CA LEU A 450 19.30 -18.47 -1.66
C LEU A 450 19.55 -19.21 -2.96
N ARG A 451 19.77 -20.52 -2.87
CA ARG A 451 19.78 -21.46 -4.00
C ARG A 451 18.42 -22.15 -4.09
N HIS A 452 17.81 -22.11 -5.26
CA HIS A 452 16.55 -22.78 -5.55
C HIS A 452 16.75 -24.31 -5.58
N GLU A 453 15.98 -25.06 -4.79
CA GLU A 453 16.01 -26.52 -4.75
C GLU A 453 14.76 -27.17 -5.38
N GLY A 454 13.77 -26.36 -5.80
CA GLY A 454 12.53 -26.80 -6.43
C GLY A 454 11.28 -26.19 -5.78
N ILE A 455 10.11 -26.62 -6.25
CA ILE A 455 8.80 -26.23 -5.73
C ILE A 455 8.04 -27.50 -5.36
N ASP A 456 7.39 -27.50 -4.19
CA ASP A 456 6.47 -28.54 -3.73
C ASP A 456 5.05 -27.96 -3.49
N GLU A 457 4.11 -28.81 -3.08
CA GLU A 457 2.72 -28.41 -2.81
C GLU A 457 2.57 -27.36 -1.68
N PHE A 458 3.63 -27.11 -0.91
CA PHE A 458 3.65 -26.17 0.20
C PHE A 458 4.51 -24.92 -0.11
N GLY A 459 5.11 -24.83 -1.30
CA GLY A 459 5.85 -23.66 -1.78
C GLY A 459 7.25 -23.95 -2.33
N ALA A 460 8.06 -22.90 -2.48
CA ALA A 460 9.42 -22.99 -2.98
C ALA A 460 10.42 -23.42 -1.90
N LEU A 461 11.27 -24.38 -2.23
CA LEU A 461 12.34 -24.90 -1.39
C LEU A 461 13.66 -24.22 -1.73
N ALA A 462 14.39 -23.79 -0.70
CA ALA A 462 15.66 -23.09 -0.90
C ALA A 462 16.72 -23.44 0.14
N THR A 463 17.99 -23.45 -0.25
CA THR A 463 19.13 -23.52 0.68
C THR A 463 19.91 -22.21 0.68
N ARG A 464 20.69 -21.93 1.73
CA ARG A 464 21.62 -20.80 1.72
C ARG A 464 22.79 -21.11 0.80
N ALA A 465 23.17 -20.17 -0.05
CA ALA A 465 24.30 -20.34 -0.95
C ALA A 465 25.25 -19.13 -0.91
N PRO A 466 26.58 -19.36 -1.01
CA PRO A 466 27.51 -18.29 -1.35
C PRO A 466 27.36 -18.00 -2.86
N GLY A 467 27.12 -16.74 -3.23
CA GLY A 467 26.99 -16.33 -4.63
C GLY A 467 27.18 -14.84 -4.80
N ARG A 468 27.86 -14.44 -5.87
CA ARG A 468 28.17 -13.03 -6.18
C ARG A 468 27.20 -12.38 -7.17
N ASP A 469 26.36 -13.17 -7.85
CA ASP A 469 25.40 -12.64 -8.83
C ASP A 469 24.04 -13.36 -8.77
N PRO A 470 23.29 -13.22 -7.65
CA PRO A 470 21.96 -13.79 -7.52
C PRO A 470 20.95 -13.05 -8.40
N ARG A 471 19.97 -13.78 -8.96
CA ARG A 471 18.81 -13.15 -9.59
C ARG A 471 18.04 -12.33 -8.56
N ILE A 472 17.57 -11.16 -8.98
CA ILE A 472 16.76 -10.29 -8.13
C ILE A 472 15.29 -10.62 -8.43
N PRO A 473 14.48 -11.01 -7.43
CA PRO A 473 13.05 -11.19 -7.61
C PRO A 473 12.44 -9.92 -8.17
N SER A 474 11.75 -10.01 -9.29
CA SER A 474 10.97 -8.90 -9.81
C SER A 474 9.54 -9.06 -9.34
N TYR A 475 8.90 -7.94 -9.00
CA TYR A 475 7.52 -7.91 -8.54
C TYR A 475 6.74 -7.04 -9.50
N GLN A 476 5.78 -7.61 -10.21
CA GLN A 476 4.99 -6.85 -11.19
C GLN A 476 4.08 -5.84 -10.49
N GLY A 477 3.56 -6.18 -9.30
CA GLY A 477 2.63 -5.35 -8.53
C GLY A 477 3.25 -4.14 -7.82
N GLY A 478 4.57 -3.94 -7.89
CA GLY A 478 5.29 -2.91 -7.12
C GLY A 478 5.61 -1.61 -7.86
N LYS A 479 5.27 -1.49 -9.15
CA LYS A 479 5.61 -0.29 -9.95
C LYS A 479 4.54 0.80 -9.74
N PHE A 480 4.92 1.84 -9.01
CA PHE A 480 4.08 3.03 -8.87
C PHE A 480 4.27 3.96 -10.07
N PRO A 481 3.19 4.37 -10.76
CA PRO A 481 3.28 5.45 -11.73
C PRO A 481 3.63 6.77 -11.03
N LEU A 482 4.19 7.70 -11.79
CA LEU A 482 4.36 9.08 -11.36
C LEU A 482 2.99 9.74 -11.20
N SER A 483 2.77 10.51 -10.13
CA SER A 483 1.54 11.31 -9.98
C SER A 483 1.40 12.25 -11.17
N THR A 484 0.17 12.50 -11.64
CA THR A 484 -0.07 13.39 -12.79
C THR A 484 0.45 14.81 -12.51
N TYR A 485 0.37 15.25 -11.26
CA TYR A 485 0.92 16.52 -10.81
C TYR A 485 2.44 16.57 -10.94
N LEU A 486 3.15 15.59 -10.37
CA LEU A 486 4.60 15.53 -10.44
C LEU A 486 5.09 15.35 -11.89
N ALA A 487 4.37 14.57 -12.69
CA ALA A 487 4.63 14.42 -14.13
C ALA A 487 4.50 15.73 -14.90
N SER A 488 3.52 16.57 -14.54
CA SER A 488 3.36 17.90 -15.16
C SER A 488 4.56 18.81 -14.89
N ARG A 489 5.10 18.78 -13.67
CA ARG A 489 6.30 19.55 -13.30
C ARG A 489 7.56 19.04 -14.01
N VAL A 490 7.76 17.73 -14.08
CA VAL A 490 8.87 17.14 -14.83
C VAL A 490 8.80 17.56 -16.30
N ARG A 491 7.61 17.58 -16.91
CA ARG A 491 7.41 18.07 -18.29
C ARG A 491 7.79 19.55 -18.43
N ARG A 492 7.46 20.40 -17.45
CA ARG A 492 7.87 21.81 -17.42
C ARG A 492 9.39 21.98 -17.37
N ILE A 493 10.06 21.26 -16.47
CA ILE A 493 11.53 21.31 -16.35
C ILE A 493 12.20 20.85 -17.67
N LEU A 494 11.67 19.80 -18.31
CA LEU A 494 12.18 19.31 -19.59
C LEU A 494 11.96 20.31 -20.73
N ALA A 495 10.80 20.98 -20.76
CA ALA A 495 10.41 21.88 -21.84
C ALA A 495 11.13 23.23 -21.80
N ASP A 496 11.57 23.70 -20.63
CA ASP A 496 12.19 25.01 -20.46
C ASP A 496 13.66 24.91 -20.01
N PRO A 497 14.64 25.16 -20.92
CA PRO A 497 16.06 25.17 -20.59
C PRO A 497 16.49 26.15 -19.50
N SER A 498 15.68 27.17 -19.17
CA SER A 498 15.98 28.09 -18.08
C SER A 498 16.02 27.38 -16.72
N HIS A 499 15.25 26.30 -16.56
CA HIS A 499 15.21 25.51 -15.33
C HIS A 499 16.47 24.66 -15.14
N TRP A 500 17.23 24.38 -16.21
CA TRP A 500 18.39 23.48 -16.13
C TRP A 500 19.58 24.07 -15.38
N GLN A 501 19.58 25.39 -15.16
CA GLN A 501 20.62 26.07 -14.39
C GLN A 501 20.64 25.64 -12.91
N HIS A 502 19.51 25.12 -12.41
CA HIS A 502 19.38 24.62 -11.04
C HIS A 502 19.68 23.11 -10.94
N LEU A 503 19.86 22.42 -12.07
CA LEU A 503 20.15 20.99 -12.09
C LEU A 503 21.66 20.75 -11.91
N PRO A 504 22.06 19.58 -11.34
CA PRO A 504 23.45 19.16 -11.36
C PRO A 504 24.01 19.14 -12.79
N THR A 505 25.26 19.57 -13.00
CA THR A 505 25.88 19.70 -14.33
C THR A 505 25.77 18.42 -15.17
N GLN A 506 25.93 17.26 -14.52
CA GLN A 506 25.79 15.96 -15.19
C GLN A 506 24.40 15.69 -15.80
N VAL A 507 23.34 16.32 -15.27
CA VAL A 507 21.96 16.23 -15.77
C VAL A 507 21.71 17.28 -16.84
N SER A 508 22.18 18.52 -16.67
CA SER A 508 22.08 19.55 -17.71
C SER A 508 22.84 19.16 -18.98
N ASP A 509 24.03 18.56 -18.85
CA ASP A 509 24.82 18.04 -19.98
C ASP A 509 24.10 16.89 -20.69
N TRP A 510 23.41 16.04 -19.92
CA TRP A 510 22.61 14.95 -20.44
C TRP A 510 21.40 15.45 -21.26
N LEU A 511 20.67 16.45 -20.76
CA LEU A 511 19.60 17.10 -21.50
C LEU A 511 20.12 17.81 -22.75
N SER A 512 21.28 18.46 -22.65
CA SER A 512 21.95 19.10 -23.78
C SER A 512 22.34 18.07 -24.86
N THR A 513 22.76 16.87 -24.44
CA THR A 513 23.04 15.75 -25.36
C THR A 513 21.79 15.30 -26.11
N GLN A 514 20.65 15.17 -25.42
CA GLN A 514 19.37 14.84 -26.06
C GLN A 514 18.96 15.91 -27.08
N ARG A 515 19.13 17.20 -26.74
CA ARG A 515 18.85 18.33 -27.63
C ARG A 515 19.78 18.39 -28.84
N TRP A 516 21.02 17.91 -28.70
CA TRP A 516 21.96 17.82 -29.81
C TRP A 516 21.62 16.64 -30.74
N ALA A 517 21.31 15.48 -30.16
CA ALA A 517 21.02 14.26 -30.92
C ALA A 517 19.62 14.27 -31.58
N SER A 518 18.66 14.98 -30.98
CA SER A 518 17.25 14.96 -31.36
C SER A 518 16.55 16.22 -30.82
N VAL A 519 15.34 16.08 -30.27
CA VAL A 519 14.50 17.15 -29.73
C VAL A 519 14.16 16.84 -28.27
N LEU A 520 13.97 17.88 -27.46
CA LEU A 520 13.27 17.77 -26.18
C LEU A 520 11.83 18.24 -26.38
N PRO A 521 10.82 17.41 -26.08
CA PRO A 521 9.43 17.76 -26.34
C PRO A 521 9.00 18.91 -25.43
N ASN A 522 8.16 19.81 -25.96
CA ASN A 522 7.46 20.76 -25.12
C ASN A 522 6.46 20.04 -24.20
N GLU A 523 6.08 20.71 -23.11
CA GLU A 523 4.70 20.75 -22.59
C GLU A 523 3.83 19.58 -23.04
N ASN A 524 3.01 19.87 -24.05
CA ASN A 524 1.93 19.04 -24.59
C ASN A 524 2.33 18.25 -25.85
N GLN A 525 3.61 17.87 -25.98
CA GLN A 525 4.10 17.12 -27.12
C GLN A 525 4.62 15.74 -26.70
N MET A 526 4.41 14.76 -27.59
CA MET A 526 5.02 13.44 -27.48
C MET A 526 6.10 13.35 -28.55
N LEU A 527 7.32 13.04 -28.13
CA LEU A 527 8.43 12.75 -29.04
C LEU A 527 8.42 11.26 -29.40
N VAL A 528 8.52 10.95 -30.69
CA VAL A 528 8.68 9.59 -31.20
C VAL A 528 10.02 9.51 -31.91
N GLU A 529 10.93 8.70 -31.38
CA GLU A 529 12.26 8.48 -31.95
C GLU A 529 12.38 7.07 -32.51
N THR A 530 13.02 6.94 -33.67
CA THR A 530 13.25 5.65 -34.34
C THR A 530 14.73 5.41 -34.51
N PHE A 531 15.20 4.25 -34.07
CA PHE A 531 16.60 3.85 -34.16
C PHE A 531 16.73 2.63 -35.08
N PRO A 532 17.83 2.47 -35.83
CA PRO A 532 18.15 1.22 -36.52
C PRO A 532 18.17 0.07 -35.51
N ARG A 533 17.64 -1.10 -35.90
CA ARG A 533 17.72 -2.30 -35.06
C ARG A 533 19.20 -2.72 -34.99
N ALA A 534 19.75 -2.74 -33.77
CA ALA A 534 21.12 -3.16 -33.50
C ALA A 534 21.33 -4.67 -33.76
#